data_AF-A0A2T1E7L1-F1
#
_entry.id   AF-A0A2T1E7L1-F1
#
_cell.length_a   1.000
_cell.length_b   1.000
_cell.length_c   1.000
_cell.angle_alpha   90.00
_cell.angle_beta   90.00
_cell.angle_gamma   90.00
#
_symmetry.space_group_name_H-M   'P 1'
#
loop_
_entity.id
_entity.type
_entity.pdbx_description
1 polymer ?
#
loop_
_entity_poly.entity_id
_entity_poly.type
_entity_poly.pdbx_seq_one_letter_code
_entity_poly.pdbx_strand_id
1 'polypeptide(L)'
;MHHSMPMSQDAIKSMMMSMDLGAADDQFDQRFLNAMIPHHEGAVVMAQDALKKSKRPEIQALARDIIRSQEAEIKQMKQWQQAWYKQ
;
A
#
# COMPACT_ATOMS: atom_id res chain seq x y z
N MET A 1 -21.52 3.21 31.10
CA MET A 1 -21.20 3.59 29.71
C MET A 1 -20.04 2.72 29.23
N HIS A 2 -20.34 1.58 28.63
CA HIS A 2 -19.37 0.76 27.89
C HIS A 2 -20.16 0.12 26.75
N HIS A 3 -19.97 0.61 25.53
CA HIS A 3 -20.60 0.05 24.34
C HIS A 3 -19.49 -0.25 23.34
N SER A 4 -18.79 -1.36 23.58
CA SER A 4 -17.95 -2.00 22.57
C SER A 4 -18.88 -2.82 21.69
N MET A 5 -19.34 -2.25 20.58
CA MET A 5 -19.98 -3.02 19.52
C MET A 5 -18.94 -3.96 18.92
N PRO A 6 -19.17 -5.29 18.87
CA PRO A 6 -18.29 -6.20 18.17
C PRO A 6 -18.33 -5.87 16.68
N MET A 7 -17.18 -5.48 16.13
CA MET A 7 -17.01 -5.27 14.69
C MET A 7 -17.18 -6.61 13.97
N SER A 8 -17.89 -6.62 12.84
CA SER A 8 -17.98 -7.83 12.01
C SER A 8 -16.60 -8.19 11.46
N GLN A 9 -16.39 -9.47 11.14
CA GLN A 9 -15.13 -9.90 10.51
C GLN A 9 -14.86 -9.13 9.21
N ASP A 10 -15.91 -8.77 8.46
CA ASP A 10 -15.80 -7.96 7.24
C ASP A 10 -15.39 -6.52 7.55
N ALA A 11 -15.87 -5.93 8.65
CA ALA A 11 -15.45 -4.61 9.10
C ALA A 11 -14.02 -4.61 9.67
N ILE A 12 -13.58 -5.72 10.27
CA ILE A 12 -12.19 -5.91 10.70
C ILE A 12 -11.28 -6.10 9.48
N LYS A 13 -11.69 -6.90 8.48
CA LYS A 13 -10.99 -7.05 7.19
C LYS A 13 -10.93 -5.76 6.38
N SER A 14 -11.94 -4.88 6.48
CA SER A 14 -11.91 -3.59 5.77
C SER A 14 -11.06 -2.53 6.50
N MET A 15 -10.90 -2.64 7.82
CA MET A 15 -10.04 -1.76 8.62
C MET A 15 -8.58 -2.22 8.68
N MET A 16 -8.32 -3.52 8.55
CA MET A 16 -6.98 -4.04 8.34
C MET A 16 -6.67 -3.90 6.86
N MET A 17 -5.56 -3.26 6.50
CA MET A 17 -4.96 -3.35 5.16
C MET A 17 -4.42 -4.78 4.89
N SER A 18 -5.14 -5.82 5.32
CA SER A 18 -4.89 -7.19 4.91
C SER A 18 -5.50 -7.33 3.52
N MET A 19 -4.68 -7.12 2.50
CA MET A 19 -5.05 -7.53 1.15
C MET A 19 -5.11 -9.06 1.12
N ASP A 20 -6.31 -9.60 1.30
CA ASP A 20 -6.59 -10.99 0.98
C ASP A 20 -6.60 -11.12 -0.54
N LEU A 21 -5.45 -11.51 -1.10
CA LEU A 21 -5.25 -11.68 -2.53
C LEU A 21 -5.70 -13.07 -3.03
N GLY A 22 -6.33 -13.88 -2.17
CA GLY A 22 -6.74 -15.24 -2.50
C GLY A 22 -5.56 -16.21 -2.64
N ALA A 23 -5.80 -17.34 -3.30
CA ALA A 23 -4.80 -18.40 -3.48
C ALA A 23 -3.60 -17.93 -4.32
N ALA A 24 -2.44 -18.55 -4.10
CA ALA A 24 -1.24 -18.37 -4.92
C ALA A 24 -1.35 -19.15 -6.25
N ASP A 25 -2.31 -18.76 -7.08
CA ASP A 25 -2.54 -19.29 -8.42
C ASP A 25 -1.90 -18.40 -9.51
N ASP A 26 -2.02 -18.78 -10.78
CA ASP A 26 -1.45 -18.06 -11.92
C ASP A 26 -1.97 -16.62 -12.09
N GLN A 27 -3.03 -16.25 -11.37
CA GLN A 27 -3.63 -14.91 -11.38
C GLN A 27 -3.21 -14.10 -10.14
N PHE A 28 -2.47 -14.69 -9.21
CA PHE A 28 -2.02 -14.04 -7.98
C PHE A 28 -1.20 -12.78 -8.28
N ASP A 29 -0.24 -12.86 -9.19
CA ASP A 29 0.63 -11.73 -9.54
C ASP A 29 -0.18 -10.55 -10.08
N GLN A 30 -1.19 -10.80 -10.92
CA GLN A 30 -2.06 -9.74 -11.42
C GLN A 30 -2.85 -9.07 -10.27
N ARG A 31 -3.40 -9.85 -9.34
CA ARG A 31 -4.10 -9.32 -8.17
C ARG A 31 -3.15 -8.54 -7.27
N PHE A 32 -1.93 -9.04 -7.08
CA PHE A 32 -0.89 -8.37 -6.31
C PHE A 32 -0.53 -7.01 -6.91
N LEU A 33 -0.25 -6.93 -8.22
CA LEU A 33 0.08 -5.66 -8.88
C LEU A 33 -1.08 -4.66 -8.78
N ASN A 34 -2.32 -5.10 -9.06
CA ASN A 34 -3.51 -4.25 -8.99
C ASN A 34 -3.75 -3.66 -7.60
N ALA A 35 -3.30 -4.34 -6.56
CA ALA A 35 -3.52 -3.93 -5.18
C ALA A 35 -2.31 -3.17 -4.59
N MET A 36 -1.08 -3.57 -4.93
CA MET A 36 0.14 -2.95 -4.42
C MET A 36 0.47 -1.60 -5.05
N ILE A 37 0.17 -1.40 -6.34
CA ILE A 37 0.40 -0.11 -7.00
C ILE A 37 -0.36 1.02 -6.26
N PRO A 38 -1.69 0.97 -6.09
CA PRO A 38 -2.42 2.03 -5.38
C PRO A 38 -2.07 2.12 -3.89
N HIS A 39 -1.74 1.00 -3.24
CA HIS A 39 -1.24 1.01 -1.86
C HIS A 39 0.07 1.80 -1.73
N HIS A 40 1.01 1.59 -2.65
CA HIS A 40 2.27 2.33 -2.67
C HIS A 40 2.06 3.80 -3.01
N GLU A 41 1.17 4.11 -3.96
CA GLU A 41 0.80 5.50 -4.28
C GLU A 41 0.23 6.21 -3.03
N GLY A 42 -0.64 5.53 -2.26
CA GLY A 42 -1.14 6.04 -0.98
C GLY A 42 -0.04 6.28 0.06
N ALA A 43 0.90 5.35 0.19
CA ALA A 43 2.04 5.49 1.09
C ALA A 43 2.97 6.64 0.70
N VAL A 44 3.18 6.89 -0.60
CA VAL A 44 3.93 8.06 -1.09
C VAL A 44 3.24 9.35 -0.69
N VAL A 45 1.91 9.45 -0.86
CA VAL A 45 1.14 10.63 -0.43
C VAL A 45 1.28 10.86 1.08
N MET A 46 1.15 9.81 1.90
CA MET A 46 1.32 9.90 3.35
C MET A 46 2.75 10.29 3.75
N ALA A 47 3.76 9.76 3.07
CA ALA A 47 5.16 10.09 3.32
C ALA A 47 5.48 11.54 2.95
N GLN A 48 4.95 12.05 1.84
CA GLN A 48 5.06 13.47 1.48
C GLN A 48 4.45 14.38 2.56
N ASP A 49 3.29 13.98 3.11
CA ASP A 49 2.65 14.68 4.21
C ASP A 49 3.48 14.64 5.50
N ALA A 50 4.03 13.48 5.85
CA ALA A 50 4.91 13.32 7.00
C ALA A 50 6.18 14.17 6.86
N LEU A 51 6.77 14.24 5.67
CA LEU A 51 7.95 15.06 5.37
C LEU A 51 7.66 16.56 5.57
N LYS A 52 6.48 17.03 5.15
CA LYS A 52 6.06 18.44 5.29
C LYS A 52 5.70 18.81 6.73
N LYS A 53 5.05 17.91 7.47
CA LYS A 53 4.43 18.21 8.78
C LYS A 53 5.32 17.85 9.97
N SER A 54 6.20 16.86 9.84
CA SER A 54 7.02 16.40 10.95
C SER A 54 8.18 17.35 11.25
N LYS A 55 8.44 17.57 12.54
CA LYS A 55 9.63 18.26 13.06
C LYS A 55 10.73 17.29 13.51
N ARG A 56 10.48 15.98 13.46
CA ARG A 56 11.43 14.94 13.89
C ARG A 56 12.33 14.53 12.70
N PRO A 57 13.65 14.73 12.75
CA PRO A 57 14.55 14.42 11.64
C PRO A 57 14.47 12.96 11.18
N GLU A 58 14.27 12.03 12.11
CA GLU A 58 14.17 10.59 11.86
C GLU A 58 12.94 10.26 11.00
N ILE A 59 11.82 10.93 11.27
CA ILE A 59 10.58 10.76 10.49
C ILE A 59 10.72 11.38 9.10
N GLN A 60 11.40 12.52 8.98
CA GLN A 60 11.68 13.11 7.67
C GLN A 60 12.63 12.24 6.84
N ALA A 61 13.62 11.60 7.47
CA ALA A 61 14.51 10.65 6.81
C ALA A 61 13.73 9.44 6.30
N LEU A 62 12.93 8.81 7.18
CA LEU A 62 12.07 7.69 6.82
C LEU A 62 11.11 8.06 5.68
N ALA A 63 10.49 9.24 5.72
CA ALA A 63 9.57 9.70 4.67
C ALA A 63 10.27 9.81 3.31
N ARG A 64 11.50 10.35 3.26
CA ARG A 64 12.29 10.42 2.03
C ARG A 64 12.65 9.04 1.50
N ASP A 65 12.96 8.10 2.39
CA ASP A 65 13.27 6.73 2.01
C ASP A 65 12.07 6.00 1.44
N ILE A 66 10.89 6.14 2.06
CA ILE A 66 9.62 5.59 1.57
C ILE A 66 9.28 6.14 0.18
N ILE A 67 9.37 7.47 -0.01
CA ILE A 67 9.09 8.08 -1.32
C ILE A 67 10.00 7.48 -2.38
N ARG A 68 11.31 7.46 -2.14
CA ARG A 68 12.29 6.96 -3.10
C ARG A 68 12.09 5.49 -3.44
N SER A 69 11.91 4.63 -2.43
CA SER A 69 11.77 3.19 -2.68
C SER A 69 10.45 2.87 -3.37
N GLN A 70 9.34 3.45 -2.88
CA GLN A 70 8.02 3.09 -3.39
C GLN A 70 7.73 3.69 -4.76
N GLU A 71 8.29 4.85 -5.12
CA GLU A 71 8.25 5.35 -6.51
C GLU A 71 8.98 4.41 -7.47
N ALA A 72 10.12 3.83 -7.05
CA ALA A 72 10.85 2.85 -7.84
C ALA A 72 10.07 1.53 -8.00
N GLU A 73 9.46 1.04 -6.92
CA GLU A 73 8.64 -0.17 -6.91
C GLU A 73 7.36 0.02 -7.75
N ILE A 74 6.69 1.17 -7.68
CA ILE A 74 5.54 1.50 -8.55
C ILE A 74 5.96 1.41 -10.02
N LYS A 75 7.10 2.00 -10.38
CA LYS A 75 7.60 1.94 -11.76
C LYS A 75 7.86 0.50 -12.20
N GLN A 76 8.48 -0.30 -11.34
CA GLN A 76 8.75 -1.71 -11.62
C GLN A 76 7.46 -2.52 -11.79
N MET A 77 6.49 -2.34 -10.89
CA MET A 77 5.19 -3.00 -10.98
C MET A 77 4.41 -2.61 -12.22
N LYS A 78 4.42 -1.32 -12.62
CA LYS A 78 3.81 -0.87 -13.89
C LYS A 78 4.48 -1.48 -15.11
N GLN A 79 5.81 -1.68 -15.08
CA GLN A 79 6.52 -2.39 -16.15
C GLN A 79 6.09 -3.86 -16.25
N TRP A 80 5.94 -4.55 -15.12
CA TRP A 80 5.44 -5.93 -15.10
C TRP A 80 3.98 -6.01 -15.57
N GLN A 81 3.14 -5.07 -15.14
CA GLN A 81 1.74 -5.02 -15.55
C GLN A 81 1.59 -4.91 -17.07
N GLN A 82 2.39 -4.03 -17.68
CA GLN A 82 2.45 -3.86 -19.13
C GLN A 82 3.05 -5.09 -19.84
N ALA A 83 4.12 -5.68 -19.30
CA ALA A 83 4.83 -6.79 -19.93
C ALA A 83 4.05 -8.12 -19.87
N TRP A 84 3.38 -8.40 -18.75
CA TRP A 84 2.72 -9.68 -18.50
C TRP A 84 1.24 -9.67 -18.88
N TYR A 85 0.55 -8.53 -18.70
CA TYR A 85 -0.90 -8.44 -18.86
C TYR A 85 -1.36 -7.41 -19.90
N LYS A 86 -0.42 -6.67 -20.50
CA LYS A 86 -0.69 -5.60 -21.48
C LYS A 86 -1.65 -4.52 -20.97
N GLN A 87 -1.58 -4.23 -19.68
CA GLN A 87 -2.34 -3.18 -18.99
C GLN A 87 -1.46 -1.98 -18.70
#